data_AF-A0A2Z5EN07-F1
#
_entry.id   AF-A0A2Z5EN07-F1
#
_cell.length_a   1.000
_cell.length_b   1.000
_cell.length_c   1.000
_cell.angle_alpha   90.00
_cell.angle_beta   90.00
_cell.angle_gamma   90.00
#
_symmetry.space_group_name_H-M   'P 1'
#
loop_
_entity.id
_entity.type
_entity.pdbx_description
1 polymer ?
#
loop_
_entity_poly.entity_id
_entity_poly.type
_entity_poly.pdbx_seq_one_letter_code
_entity_poly.pdbx_strand_id
1 'polypeptide(L)'
;PTSCVSSSMTEDAAVFGGLNNMVDGLANAYSLYKPDMIAVSTTCMAEVIGDDVDAFIKTSKQKGSVPDEFDVPFAHTPAFVGSHI
;
A
#
# COMPACT_ATOMS: atom_id res chain seq x y z
N PRO A 1 1.90 22.11 5.40
CA PRO A 1 1.11 21.10 4.65
C PRO A 1 1.60 19.69 5.00
N THR A 2 0.71 18.69 5.02
CA THR A 2 1.07 17.30 5.33
C THR A 2 0.57 16.42 4.18
N SER A 3 1.48 15.79 3.45
CA SER A 3 1.16 14.99 2.25
C SER A 3 1.04 13.51 2.62
N CYS A 4 -0.03 12.87 2.15
CA CYS A 4 -0.27 11.43 2.28
C CYS A 4 -1.17 10.98 1.10
N VAL A 5 -1.07 9.72 0.70
CA VAL A 5 -1.87 9.11 -0.37
C VAL A 5 -2.54 7.83 0.13
N SER A 6 -3.61 7.41 -0.53
CA SER A 6 -4.35 6.18 -0.21
C SER A 6 -4.44 5.28 -1.44
N SER A 7 -4.33 3.96 -1.24
CA SER A 7 -4.61 2.96 -2.28
C SER A 7 -6.10 2.89 -2.65
N SER A 8 -6.97 3.54 -1.86
CA SER A 8 -8.39 3.73 -2.14
C SER A 8 -9.16 2.43 -2.35
N MET A 9 -8.97 1.46 -1.45
CA MET A 9 -9.74 0.23 -1.41
C MET A 9 -11.23 0.52 -1.16
N THR A 10 -12.09 -0.18 -1.90
CA THR A 10 -13.55 -0.14 -1.78
C THR A 10 -14.09 -1.50 -1.36
N GLU A 11 -15.42 -1.64 -1.23
CA GLU A 11 -16.07 -2.87 -0.78
C GLU A 11 -15.71 -4.11 -1.61
N ASP A 12 -15.42 -3.95 -2.90
CA ASP A 12 -15.00 -5.05 -3.78
C ASP A 12 -13.72 -5.74 -3.28
N ALA A 13 -12.83 -4.99 -2.62
CA ALA A 13 -11.62 -5.54 -2.04
C ALA A 13 -11.90 -6.50 -0.88
N ALA A 14 -13.07 -6.44 -0.25
CA ALA A 14 -13.47 -7.42 0.76
C ALA A 14 -13.66 -8.83 0.15
N VAL A 15 -13.89 -8.93 -1.17
CA VAL A 15 -14.05 -10.20 -1.88
C VAL A 15 -12.73 -10.66 -2.51
N PHE A 16 -11.94 -9.73 -3.07
CA PHE A 16 -10.79 -10.05 -3.92
C PHE A 16 -9.42 -9.62 -3.37
N GLY A 17 -9.38 -8.92 -2.24
CA GLY A 17 -8.18 -8.33 -1.67
C GLY A 17 -7.73 -7.04 -2.37
N GLY A 18 -6.79 -6.31 -1.74
CA GLY A 18 -6.31 -5.00 -2.19
C GLY A 18 -5.19 -4.99 -3.24
N LEU A 19 -4.90 -6.11 -3.92
CA LEU A 19 -3.71 -6.21 -4.77
C LEU A 19 -3.69 -5.18 -5.91
N ASN A 20 -4.78 -5.06 -6.66
CA ASN A 20 -4.84 -4.11 -7.78
C ASN A 20 -4.73 -2.66 -7.28
N ASN A 21 -5.33 -2.37 -6.12
CA ASN A 21 -5.18 -1.07 -5.48
C ASN A 21 -3.72 -0.73 -5.16
N MET A 22 -2.93 -1.72 -4.71
CA MET A 22 -1.51 -1.50 -4.45
C MET A 22 -0.71 -1.28 -5.73
N VAL A 23 -0.96 -2.08 -6.76
CA VAL A 23 -0.30 -1.99 -8.08
C VAL A 23 -0.50 -0.60 -8.68
N ASP A 24 -1.75 -0.15 -8.77
CA ASP A 24 -2.08 1.14 -9.37
C ASP A 24 -1.69 2.28 -8.43
N GLY A 25 -1.87 2.11 -7.12
CA GLY A 25 -1.52 3.10 -6.10
C GLY A 25 -0.03 3.46 -6.11
N LEU A 26 0.86 2.45 -6.18
CA LEU A 26 2.30 2.68 -6.26
C LEU A 26 2.69 3.37 -7.57
N ALA A 27 2.15 2.93 -8.71
CA ALA A 27 2.43 3.52 -10.01
C ALA A 27 2.02 5.00 -10.08
N ASN A 28 0.83 5.30 -9.56
CA ASN A 28 0.31 6.67 -9.51
C ASN A 28 1.12 7.54 -8.55
N ALA A 29 1.39 7.06 -7.33
CA ALA A 29 2.15 7.82 -6.34
C ALA A 29 3.57 8.13 -6.83
N TYR A 30 4.25 7.14 -7.42
CA TYR A 30 5.58 7.29 -7.97
C TYR A 30 5.61 8.29 -9.14
N SER A 31 4.69 8.15 -10.10
CA SER A 31 4.68 8.99 -11.31
C SER A 31 4.30 10.43 -11.04
N LEU A 32 3.34 10.66 -10.14
CA LEU A 32 2.80 12.00 -9.88
C LEU A 32 3.65 12.79 -8.90
N TYR A 33 4.12 12.15 -7.83
CA TYR A 33 4.78 12.85 -6.73
C TYR A 33 6.30 12.69 -6.73
N LYS A 34 6.85 11.79 -7.55
CA LYS A 34 8.30 11.54 -7.69
C LYS A 34 9.03 11.40 -6.34
N PRO A 35 8.53 10.58 -5.42
CA PRO A 35 9.23 10.33 -4.16
C PRO A 35 10.49 9.50 -4.39
N ASP A 36 11.48 9.64 -3.52
CA ASP A 36 12.66 8.76 -3.50
C ASP A 36 12.39 7.43 -2.77
N MET A 37 11.31 7.36 -1.97
CA MET A 37 10.87 6.19 -1.20
C MET A 37 9.36 6.30 -0.88
N ILE A 38 8.65 5.17 -0.83
CA ILE A 38 7.23 5.12 -0.40
C ILE A 38 7.09 4.20 0.82
N ALA A 39 6.80 4.77 1.99
CA ALA A 39 6.51 3.99 3.19
C ALA A 39 5.02 3.61 3.26
N VAL A 40 4.73 2.32 3.37
CA VAL A 40 3.37 1.77 3.39
C VAL A 40 2.96 1.40 4.81
N SER A 41 1.78 1.87 5.22
CA SER A 41 1.08 1.45 6.43
C SER A 41 -0.33 0.97 6.08
N THR A 42 -0.99 0.27 6.99
CA THR A 42 -2.31 -0.33 6.74
C THR A 42 -3.43 0.35 7.53
N THR A 43 -4.63 0.41 6.93
CA THR A 43 -5.83 0.79 7.67
C THR A 43 -6.47 -0.43 8.31
N CYS A 44 -7.41 -0.23 9.25
CA CYS A 44 -8.11 -1.34 9.89
C CYS A 44 -8.87 -2.25 8.90
N MET A 45 -9.31 -1.73 7.74
CA MET A 45 -9.98 -2.55 6.72
C MET A 45 -9.01 -3.55 6.08
N ALA A 46 -7.83 -3.11 5.65
CA ALA A 46 -6.82 -3.98 5.06
C ALA A 46 -6.35 -5.06 6.06
N GLU A 47 -6.25 -4.69 7.33
CA GLU A 47 -5.90 -5.62 8.42
C GLU A 47 -6.97 -6.68 8.68
N VAL A 48 -8.26 -6.31 8.60
CA VAL A 48 -9.36 -7.27 8.79
C VAL A 48 -9.53 -8.19 7.59
N ILE A 49 -9.37 -7.67 6.37
CA ILE A 49 -9.37 -8.50 5.15
C ILE A 49 -8.17 -9.47 5.16
N GLY A 50 -7.04 -9.04 5.74
CA GLY A 50 -5.83 -9.85 5.85
C GLY A 50 -4.93 -9.75 4.63
N ASP A 51 -4.82 -8.56 4.04
CA ASP A 51 -3.97 -8.32 2.87
C ASP A 51 -2.48 -8.56 3.20
N ASP A 52 -1.82 -9.39 2.39
CA ASP A 52 -0.37 -9.62 2.48
C ASP A 52 0.38 -8.49 1.75
N VAL A 53 0.74 -7.47 2.50
CA VAL A 53 1.39 -6.25 1.99
C VAL A 53 2.76 -6.55 1.36
N ASP A 54 3.53 -7.49 1.93
CA ASP A 54 4.84 -7.88 1.38
C ASP A 54 4.68 -8.52 0.00
N ALA A 55 3.77 -9.48 -0.11
CA ALA A 55 3.47 -10.12 -1.38
C ALA A 55 2.93 -9.11 -2.42
N PHE A 56 2.07 -8.19 -2.00
CA PHE A 56 1.50 -7.18 -2.89
C PHE A 56 2.55 -6.20 -3.41
N ILE A 57 3.49 -5.75 -2.57
CA ILE A 57 4.61 -4.89 -2.99
C ILE A 57 5.49 -5.63 -3.99
N LYS A 58 5.85 -6.90 -3.71
CA LYS A 58 6.64 -7.73 -4.63
C LYS A 58 5.97 -7.90 -5.99
N THR A 59 4.67 -8.22 -6.00
CA THR A 59 3.91 -8.32 -7.25
C THR A 59 3.80 -6.97 -7.97
N SER A 60 3.65 -5.87 -7.25
CA SER A 60 3.59 -4.52 -7.85
C SER A 60 4.90 -4.14 -8.54
N LYS A 61 6.05 -4.46 -7.92
CA LYS A 61 7.37 -4.31 -8.56
C LYS A 61 7.50 -5.17 -9.81
N GLN A 62 7.12 -6.45 -9.72
CA GLN A 62 7.10 -7.36 -10.88
C GLN A 62 6.21 -6.88 -12.03
N LYS A 63 5.12 -6.16 -11.72
CA LYS A 63 4.22 -5.54 -12.71
C LYS A 63 4.71 -4.18 -13.23
N GLY A 64 5.84 -3.68 -12.73
CA GLY A 64 6.44 -2.43 -13.16
C GLY A 64 5.81 -1.17 -12.57
N SER A 65 5.08 -1.28 -11.45
CA SER A 65 4.51 -0.10 -10.77
C SER A 65 5.59 0.87 -10.29
N VAL A 66 6.71 0.34 -9.81
CA VAL A 66 7.92 1.08 -9.42
C VAL A 66 9.16 0.25 -9.81
N PRO A 67 10.35 0.87 -9.95
CA PRO A 67 11.58 0.11 -10.17
C PRO A 67 11.84 -0.94 -9.09
N ASP A 68 12.49 -2.06 -9.44
CA ASP A 68 12.74 -3.16 -8.49
C ASP A 68 13.58 -2.73 -7.29
N GLU A 69 14.57 -1.86 -7.52
CA GLU A 69 15.45 -1.29 -6.51
C GLU A 69 14.82 -0.11 -5.73
N PHE A 70 13.58 0.29 -6.06
CA PHE A 70 12.92 1.40 -5.38
C PHE A 70 12.47 0.99 -3.97
N ASP A 71 12.75 1.84 -2.98
CA ASP A 71 12.45 1.52 -1.58
C ASP A 71 10.96 1.64 -1.28
N VAL A 72 10.36 0.51 -0.88
CA VAL A 72 8.96 0.43 -0.44
C VAL A 72 8.90 -0.30 0.91
N PRO A 73 9.38 0.30 2.01
CA PRO A 73 9.25 -0.29 3.34
C PRO A 73 7.77 -0.34 3.75
N PHE A 74 7.40 -1.34 4.54
CA PHE A 74 6.02 -1.49 5.00
C PHE A 74 5.95 -1.91 6.48
N ALA A 75 4.83 -1.61 7.11
CA ALA A 75 4.48 -2.11 8.43
C ALA A 75 2.97 -2.33 8.55
N HIS A 76 2.59 -3.39 9.27
CA HIS A 76 1.20 -3.60 9.68
C HIS A 76 0.86 -2.67 10.85
N THR A 77 -0.20 -1.87 10.71
CA THR A 77 -0.63 -0.87 11.68
C THR A 77 -2.12 -1.04 12.04
N PRO A 78 -2.51 -2.17 12.66
CA PRO A 78 -3.90 -2.40 13.04
C PRO A 78 -4.36 -1.41 14.10
N ALA A 79 -5.31 -0.55 13.72
CA ALA A 79 -5.85 0.49 14.60
C ALA A 79 -6.54 -0.06 15.87
N PHE A 80 -6.85 -1.36 15.91
CA PHE A 80 -7.43 -2.04 17.07
C PHE A 80 -6.36 -2.63 18.03
N VAL A 81 -5.07 -2.36 17.80
CA VAL A 81 -3.97 -2.71 18.71
C VAL A 81 -3.24 -1.44 19.13
N GLY A 82 -3.23 -1.14 20.44
CA GLY A 82 -2.48 -0.02 20.98
C GLY A 82 -3.07 1.36 20.61
N SER A 83 -2.22 2.24 20.09
CA SER A 83 -2.59 3.62 19.72
C SER A 83 -1.64 4.16 18.63
N HIS A 84 -1.52 5.48 18.51
CA HIS A 84 -0.70 6.14 17.48
C HIS A 84 0.80 6.21 17.81
N ILE A 85 1.21 5.75 18.99
CA ILE A 85 2.61 5.65 19.48
C ILE A 85 3.04 4.20 19.41
#